data_AF-A0A1Y6LVY3-F1
#
_entry.id   AF-A0A1Y6LVY3-F1
#
_cell.length_a   1.000
_cell.length_b   1.000
_cell.length_c   1.000
_cell.angle_alpha   90.00
_cell.angle_beta   90.00
_cell.angle_gamma   90.00
#
_symmetry.space_group_name_H-M   'P 1'
#
loop_
_entity.id
_entity.type
_entity.pdbx_description
1 polymer ?
#
loop_
_entity_poly.entity_id
_entity_poly.type
_entity_poly.pdbx_seq_one_letter_code
_entity_poly.pdbx_strand_id
1 'polypeptide(L)'
;MASPSPDDELLLILLRNLQNASSTFGEKSQPYNDILSTVNEHLQDMKRKGITTNIAQARGLLGDVEATADSTPAASSNSNPFGALAFRPRPKS
;
A
#
# COMPACT_ATOMS: atom_id res chain seq x y z
N MET A 1 13.84 -5.65 20.63
CA MET A 1 12.83 -6.08 19.64
C MET A 1 13.52 -6.06 18.29
N ALA A 2 13.50 -7.15 17.53
CA ALA A 2 14.04 -7.14 16.16
C ALA A 2 13.11 -6.30 15.28
N SER A 3 13.67 -5.40 14.49
CA SER A 3 12.93 -4.64 13.48
C SER A 3 12.38 -5.60 12.41
N PRO A 4 11.20 -5.32 11.82
CA PRO A 4 10.68 -6.12 10.72
C PRO A 4 11.70 -6.17 9.58
N SER A 5 11.79 -7.32 8.91
CA SER A 5 12.62 -7.42 7.72
C SER A 5 11.94 -6.71 6.54
N PRO A 6 12.70 -6.28 5.51
CA PRO A 6 12.10 -5.73 4.28
C PRO A 6 11.07 -6.67 3.64
N ASP A 7 11.28 -8.00 3.74
CA ASP A 7 10.33 -8.99 3.24
C ASP A 7 9.03 -9.03 4.06
N ASP A 8 9.10 -8.79 5.39
CA ASP A 8 7.90 -8.66 6.25
C ASP A 8 7.10 -7.39 5.92
N GLU A 9 7.79 -6.27 5.71
CA GLU A 9 7.16 -4.99 5.32
C GLU A 9 6.43 -5.13 3.99
N LEU A 10 7.09 -5.72 2.98
CA LEU A 10 6.47 -5.98 1.68
C LEU A 10 5.26 -6.90 1.81
N LEU A 11 5.37 -7.99 2.58
CA LEU A 11 4.26 -8.92 2.77
C LEU A 11 3.04 -8.20 3.37
N LEU A 12 3.24 -7.32 4.34
CA LEU A 12 2.12 -6.58 4.93
C LEU A 12 1.45 -5.62 3.96
N ILE A 13 2.24 -4.92 3.13
CA ILE A 13 1.70 -4.04 2.08
C ILE A 13 0.83 -4.86 1.12
N LEU A 14 1.32 -6.02 0.68
CA LEU A 14 0.58 -6.90 -0.22
C LEU A 14 -0.72 -7.40 0.43
N LEU A 15 -0.69 -7.78 1.71
CA LEU A 15 -1.89 -8.21 2.45
C LEU A 15 -2.89 -7.06 2.62
N ARG A 16 -2.44 -5.83 2.87
CA ARG A 16 -3.34 -4.67 2.94
C ARG A 16 -3.94 -4.35 1.58
N ASN A 17 -3.16 -4.44 0.51
CA ASN A 17 -3.67 -4.26 -0.85
C ASN A 17 -4.67 -5.34 -1.24
N LEU A 18 -4.45 -6.58 -0.82
CA LEU A 18 -5.40 -7.68 -1.01
C LEU A 18 -6.73 -7.41 -0.30
N GLN A 19 -6.66 -6.93 0.94
CA GLN A 19 -7.85 -6.52 1.70
C GLN A 19 -8.58 -5.37 1.00
N ASN A 20 -7.85 -4.33 0.57
CA ASN A 20 -8.43 -3.19 -0.15
C ASN A 20 -9.08 -3.65 -1.48
N ALA A 21 -8.46 -4.57 -2.20
CA ALA A 21 -8.98 -5.12 -3.44
C ALA A 21 -10.25 -5.94 -3.21
N SER A 22 -10.28 -6.75 -2.15
CA SER A 22 -11.49 -7.47 -1.73
C SER A 22 -12.63 -6.50 -1.40
N SER A 23 -12.36 -5.45 -0.62
CA SER A 23 -13.37 -4.46 -0.23
C SER A 23 -13.87 -3.57 -1.38
N THR A 24 -13.01 -3.28 -2.36
CA THR A 24 -13.34 -2.34 -3.47
C THR A 24 -13.93 -3.04 -4.67
N PHE A 25 -13.33 -4.15 -5.09
CA PHE A 25 -13.67 -4.86 -6.34
C PHE A 25 -14.41 -6.18 -6.09
N GLY A 26 -14.46 -6.64 -4.83
CA GLY A 26 -15.00 -7.93 -4.46
C GLY A 26 -13.94 -9.04 -4.49
N GLU A 27 -14.18 -10.06 -3.67
CA GLU A 27 -13.40 -11.30 -3.71
C GLU A 27 -13.50 -11.95 -5.10
N LYS A 28 -12.41 -12.60 -5.54
CA LYS A 28 -12.28 -13.26 -6.85
C LYS A 28 -12.35 -12.34 -8.07
N SER A 29 -12.43 -11.03 -7.87
CA SER A 29 -12.19 -10.07 -8.94
C SER A 29 -10.77 -10.23 -9.51
N GLN A 30 -10.54 -9.81 -10.76
CA GLN A 30 -9.21 -9.86 -11.36
C GLN A 30 -8.15 -9.16 -10.49
N PRO A 31 -8.37 -7.92 -9.98
CA PRO A 31 -7.38 -7.25 -9.13
C PRO A 31 -7.08 -8.00 -7.83
N TYR A 32 -8.10 -8.64 -7.23
CA TYR A 32 -7.91 -9.47 -6.04
C TYR A 32 -7.02 -10.69 -6.35
N ASN A 33 -7.31 -11.39 -7.46
CA ASN A 33 -6.56 -12.59 -7.84
C ASN A 33 -5.11 -12.27 -8.23
N ASP A 34 -4.88 -11.14 -8.90
CA ASP A 34 -3.52 -10.70 -9.29
C ASP A 34 -2.67 -10.46 -8.03
N ILE A 35 -3.20 -9.72 -7.05
CA ILE A 35 -2.50 -9.46 -5.78
C ILE A 35 -2.32 -10.76 -4.99
N LEU A 36 -3.33 -11.64 -4.98
CA LEU A 36 -3.23 -12.94 -4.32
C LEU A 36 -2.10 -13.80 -4.92
N SER A 37 -1.93 -13.78 -6.23
CA SER A 37 -0.79 -14.46 -6.89
C SER A 37 0.53 -13.90 -6.39
N THR A 38 0.67 -12.57 -6.37
CA THR A 38 1.89 -11.91 -5.88
C THR A 38 2.19 -12.23 -4.42
N VAL A 39 1.17 -12.26 -3.55
CA VAL A 39 1.32 -12.68 -2.14
C VAL A 39 1.88 -14.10 -2.06
N ASN A 40 1.31 -15.03 -2.83
CA ASN A 40 1.73 -16.43 -2.82
C ASN A 40 3.14 -16.61 -3.36
N GLU A 41 3.51 -15.93 -4.43
CA GLU A 41 4.87 -15.93 -4.99
C GLU A 41 5.88 -15.41 -3.96
N HIS A 42 5.58 -14.28 -3.32
CA HIS A 42 6.44 -13.70 -2.28
C HIS A 42 6.64 -14.66 -1.09
N LEU A 43 5.57 -15.28 -0.60
CA LEU A 43 5.66 -16.29 0.48
C LEU A 43 6.49 -17.51 0.07
N GLN A 44 6.37 -17.98 -1.18
CA GLN A 44 7.20 -19.07 -1.68
C GLN A 44 8.68 -18.67 -1.74
N ASP A 45 8.98 -17.45 -2.16
CA ASP A 45 10.35 -16.95 -2.24
C ASP A 45 10.96 -16.74 -0.85
N MET A 46 10.21 -16.19 0.11
CA MET A 46 10.64 -16.12 1.51
C MET A 46 10.95 -17.52 2.06
N LYS A 47 10.08 -18.50 1.80
CA LYS A 47 10.30 -19.90 2.19
C LYS A 47 11.57 -20.48 1.57
N ARG A 48 11.83 -20.23 0.27
CA ARG A 48 13.05 -20.69 -0.42
C ARG A 48 14.31 -20.07 0.18
N LYS A 49 14.25 -18.81 0.59
CA LYS A 49 15.35 -18.07 1.23
C LYS A 49 15.54 -18.42 2.71
N GLY A 50 14.64 -19.22 3.31
CA GLY A 50 14.67 -19.54 4.73
C GLY A 50 14.28 -18.37 5.64
N ILE A 51 13.60 -17.36 5.09
CA ILE A 51 13.15 -16.19 5.84
C ILE A 51 11.81 -16.55 6.49
N THR A 52 11.76 -16.48 7.82
CA THR A 52 10.53 -16.68 8.59
C THR A 52 9.85 -15.34 8.83
N THR A 53 8.55 -15.31 8.63
CA THR A 53 7.76 -14.08 8.77
C THR A 53 7.38 -13.83 10.21
N ASN A 54 7.57 -12.61 10.72
CA ASN A 54 7.01 -12.17 12.01
C ASN A 54 5.95 -11.08 11.80
N ILE A 55 4.76 -11.50 11.34
CA ILE A 55 3.64 -10.60 11.03
C ILE A 55 3.20 -9.79 12.28
N ALA A 56 3.33 -10.36 13.48
CA ALA A 56 2.95 -9.65 14.71
C ALA A 56 3.84 -8.42 14.97
N GLN A 57 5.15 -8.54 14.72
CA GLN A 57 6.09 -7.41 14.85
C GLN A 57 5.87 -6.37 13.77
N ALA A 58 5.73 -6.82 12.52
CA ALA A 58 5.63 -5.93 11.38
C ALA A 58 4.30 -5.13 11.40
N ARG A 59 3.19 -5.70 11.92
CA ARG A 59 1.91 -4.98 12.12
C ARG A 59 2.04 -3.79 13.06
N GLY A 60 2.94 -3.86 14.06
CA GLY A 60 3.20 -2.75 14.97
C GLY A 60 3.80 -1.53 14.26
N LEU A 61 4.45 -1.71 13.11
CA LEU A 61 5.05 -0.62 12.32
C LEU A 61 4.04 0.06 11.38
N LEU A 62 3.09 -0.70 10.84
CA LEU A 62 2.05 -0.15 9.95
C LEU A 62 0.91 0.55 10.71
N GLY A 63 0.78 0.31 12.02
CA GLY A 63 -0.20 0.96 12.88
C GLY A 63 0.03 2.47 13.07
N ASP A 64 1.22 2.97 12.76
CA ASP A 64 1.57 4.41 12.91
C ASP A 64 1.26 5.26 11.66
N VAL A 65 0.76 4.67 10.57
CA VAL A 65 0.37 5.46 9.37
C VAL A 65 -1.03 6.08 9.51
N GLU A 66 -1.74 5.80 10.61
CA GLU A 66 -3.10 6.32 10.88
C GLU A 66 -3.15 7.40 11.99
N ALA A 67 -2.06 8.13 12.24
CA ALA A 67 -2.01 9.16 13.29
C ALA A 67 -1.40 10.51 12.88
N THR A 68 -1.53 10.93 11.61
CA THR A 68 -1.32 12.34 11.20
C THR A 68 -2.40 12.84 10.25
N ALA A 69 -3.66 12.54 10.57
CA ALA A 69 -4.79 13.35 10.12
C ALA A 69 -5.25 14.23 11.28
N ASP A 70 -4.33 14.99 11.88
CA ASP A 70 -4.69 16.02 12.85
C ASP A 70 -5.22 17.24 12.09
N SER A 71 -6.42 17.65 12.48
CA SER A 71 -7.16 18.75 11.87
C SER A 71 -6.82 20.03 12.61
N THR A 72 -6.13 20.98 11.97
CA THR A 72 -6.29 22.41 12.31
C THR A 72 -6.09 23.30 11.07
N PRO A 73 -6.95 24.31 10.82
CA PRO A 73 -7.00 25.03 9.54
C PRO A 73 -6.22 26.36 9.54
N ALA A 74 -5.80 26.76 8.32
CA ALA A 74 -5.39 28.11 7.85
C ALA A 74 -4.17 28.78 8.54
N ALA A 75 -3.23 29.44 7.88
CA ALA A 75 -2.99 29.81 6.49
C ALA A 75 -1.49 30.15 6.34
N SER A 76 -0.87 29.86 5.20
CA SER A 76 -0.16 30.86 4.37
C SER A 76 0.63 30.18 3.24
N SER A 77 0.15 30.41 2.02
CA SER A 77 0.93 30.69 0.80
C SER A 77 2.01 29.69 0.35
N ASN A 78 1.63 28.65 -0.40
CA ASN A 78 1.97 28.58 -1.84
C ASN A 78 1.13 27.53 -2.57
N SER A 79 0.64 27.91 -3.74
CA SER A 79 -0.46 27.31 -4.46
C SER A 79 -0.14 25.99 -5.20
N ASN A 80 -0.93 24.97 -4.89
CA ASN A 80 -1.45 23.88 -5.74
C ASN A 80 -0.48 22.85 -6.37
N PRO A 81 -0.21 21.69 -5.71
CA PRO A 81 0.48 20.56 -6.35
C PRO A 81 -0.41 19.76 -7.33
N PHE A 82 -1.72 20.03 -7.40
CA PHE A 82 -2.66 19.23 -8.22
C PHE A 82 -3.33 20.01 -9.38
N GLY A 83 -2.99 21.28 -9.58
CA GLY A 83 -3.48 22.04 -10.75
C GLY A 83 -2.87 21.59 -12.08
N ALA A 84 -1.80 20.79 -12.03
CA ALA A 84 -1.06 20.32 -13.21
C ALA A 84 -1.63 19.05 -13.86
N LEU A 85 -2.65 18.41 -13.26
CA LEU A 85 -3.25 17.18 -13.78
C LEU A 85 -4.55 17.42 -14.57
N ALA A 86 -4.87 18.67 -14.90
CA ALA A 86 -6.02 18.97 -15.76
C ALA A 86 -5.69 18.65 -17.24
N PHE A 87 -6.51 17.79 -17.85
CA PHE A 87 -6.47 17.51 -19.29
C PHE A 87 -6.68 18.79 -20.09
N ARG A 88 -5.62 19.31 -20.72
CA ARG A 88 -5.72 20.38 -21.71
C ARG A 88 -6.17 19.79 -23.06
N PRO A 89 -7.34 20.18 -23.61
CA PRO A 89 -7.69 19.81 -24.98
C PRO A 89 -6.70 20.46 -25.96
N ARG A 90 -6.22 19.69 -26.95
CA ARG A 90 -5.30 20.20 -27.98
C ARG A 90 -6.02 21.23 -28.87
N PRO A 91 -5.35 22.32 -29.27
CA PRO A 91 -5.94 23.29 -30.20
C PRO A 91 -6.22 22.61 -31.55
N LYS A 92 -7.41 22.88 -32.11
CA LYS A 92 -7.78 22.47 -33.46
C LYS A 92 -7.00 23.34 -34.44
N SER A 93 -6.32 22.69 -35.40
CA SER A 93 -5.71 23.33 -36.56
C SER A 93 -6.76 23.84 -37.53
#